data_AF-M1KDE3-F1
#
_entry.id   AF-M1KDE3-F1
#
_cell.length_a   1.000
_cell.length_b   1.000
_cell.length_c   1.000
_cell.angle_alpha   90.00
_cell.angle_beta   90.00
_cell.angle_gamma   90.00
#
_symmetry.space_group_name_H-M   'P 1'
#
loop_
_entity.id
_entity.type
_entity.pdbx_description
1 polymer ?
#
loop_
_entity_poly.entity_id
_entity_poly.type
_entity_poly.pdbx_seq_one_letter_code
_entity_poly.pdbx_strand_id
1 'polypeptide(L)'
;CQKMGGTAAFIDAEHALDPIYAAKLGVNVDDLLLSQPDTGEQALEIADMLVRSGSVDILVIDSVAALTPKAEIEGEMGDQLPGL
;
A
#
# COMPACT_ATOMS: atom_id res chain seq x y z
N CYS A 1 2.68 -0.35 -17.19
CA CYS A 1 3.79 0.13 -16.36
C CYS A 1 5.04 -0.71 -16.55
N GLN A 2 5.28 -1.78 -15.77
CA GLN A 2 6.55 -2.54 -15.80
C GLN A 2 6.95 -3.08 -17.18
N LYS A 3 6.02 -3.63 -17.97
CA LYS A 3 6.29 -4.09 -19.35
C LYS A 3 6.79 -2.98 -20.30
N MET A 4 6.60 -1.71 -19.94
CA MET A 4 7.07 -0.54 -20.67
C MET A 4 8.37 0.04 -20.08
N GLY A 5 8.98 -0.65 -19.11
CA GLY A 5 10.18 -0.19 -18.40
C GLY A 5 9.92 0.75 -17.23
N GLY A 6 8.66 0.96 -16.82
CA GLY A 6 8.30 1.84 -15.71
C GLY A 6 8.28 1.14 -14.34
N THR A 7 8.52 1.91 -13.28
CA THR A 7 8.57 1.44 -11.89
C THR A 7 7.17 1.41 -11.28
N ALA A 8 6.82 0.31 -10.62
CA ALA A 8 5.56 0.15 -9.91
C ALA A 8 5.78 0.05 -8.40
N ALA A 9 4.89 0.66 -7.63
CA ALA A 9 4.79 0.50 -6.19
C ALA A 9 3.41 -0.02 -5.78
N PHE A 10 3.39 -0.83 -4.73
CA PHE A 10 2.21 -1.46 -4.18
C PHE A 10 2.21 -1.31 -2.65
N ILE A 11 1.19 -0.64 -2.13
CA ILE A 11 0.94 -0.49 -0.70
C ILE A 11 -0.13 -1.53 -0.32
N ASP A 12 0.31 -2.65 0.24
CA ASP A 12 -0.53 -3.78 0.66
C ASP A 12 -0.94 -3.58 2.12
N ALA A 13 -1.98 -2.77 2.33
CA ALA A 13 -2.61 -2.59 3.64
C ALA A 13 -3.45 -3.80 4.07
N GLU A 14 -3.92 -4.64 3.14
CA GLU A 14 -4.65 -5.88 3.44
C GLU A 14 -3.76 -7.07 3.79
N HIS A 15 -2.44 -6.96 3.58
CA HIS A 15 -1.45 -8.02 3.81
C HIS A 15 -1.81 -9.30 3.05
N ALA A 16 -2.40 -9.15 1.86
CA ALA A 16 -3.04 -10.24 1.11
C ALA A 16 -2.34 -10.55 -0.22
N LEU A 17 -1.27 -9.83 -0.58
CA LEU A 17 -0.59 -10.04 -1.85
C LEU A 17 0.14 -11.41 -1.90
N ASP A 18 -0.23 -12.25 -2.88
CA ASP A 18 0.51 -13.46 -3.22
C ASP A 18 1.56 -13.17 -4.32
N PRO A 19 2.87 -13.15 -4.00
CA PRO A 19 3.92 -12.89 -4.97
C PRO A 19 4.03 -13.96 -6.06
N ILE A 20 3.71 -15.23 -5.75
CA ILE A 20 3.76 -16.32 -6.72
C ILE A 20 2.64 -16.13 -7.75
N TYR A 21 1.45 -15.77 -7.29
CA TYR A 21 0.33 -15.49 -8.18
C TYR A 21 0.58 -14.22 -9.03
N ALA A 22 1.09 -13.15 -8.43
CA ALA A 22 1.46 -11.93 -9.16
C ALA A 22 2.49 -12.21 -10.27
N ALA A 23 3.53 -13.00 -9.98
CA ALA A 23 4.52 -13.42 -10.97
C ALA A 23 3.90 -14.20 -12.14
N LYS A 24 2.93 -15.09 -11.88
CA LYS A 24 2.20 -15.83 -12.92
C LYS A 24 1.37 -14.91 -13.82
N LEU A 25 0.91 -13.77 -13.31
CA LEU A 25 0.21 -12.74 -14.10
C LEU A 25 1.17 -11.83 -14.87
N GLY A 26 2.49 -12.01 -14.71
CA GLY A 26 3.53 -11.27 -15.41
C GLY A 26 3.94 -9.98 -14.73
N VAL A 27 3.69 -9.85 -13.42
CA VAL A 27 4.33 -8.83 -12.58
C VAL A 27 5.79 -9.22 -12.37
N ASN A 28 6.71 -8.27 -12.53
CA ASN A 28 8.07 -8.45 -12.07
C ASN A 28 8.09 -8.16 -10.57
N VAL A 29 8.06 -9.23 -9.77
CA VAL A 29 7.94 -9.14 -8.30
C VAL A 29 9.27 -8.71 -7.66
N ASP A 30 10.40 -9.08 -8.23
CA ASP A 30 11.73 -8.72 -7.71
C ASP A 30 11.95 -7.19 -7.76
N ASP A 31 11.41 -6.53 -8.79
CA ASP A 31 11.49 -5.08 -9.00
C ASP A 31 10.21 -4.32 -8.54
N LEU A 32 9.28 -4.99 -7.86
CA LEU A 32 8.07 -4.35 -7.33
C LEU A 32 8.38 -3.71 -5.97
N LEU A 33 8.17 -2.39 -5.85
CA LEU A 33 8.27 -1.72 -4.55
C LEU A 33 7.03 -2.07 -3.71
N LEU A 34 7.18 -3.02 -2.79
CA LEU A 34 6.11 -3.46 -1.90
C LEU A 34 6.26 -2.85 -0.51
N SER A 35 5.17 -2.33 0.06
CA SER A 35 5.10 -1.88 1.45
C SER A 35 3.87 -2.46 2.13
N GLN A 36 4.03 -2.97 3.36
CA GLN A 36 2.95 -3.43 4.22
C GLN A 36 2.90 -2.52 5.46
N PRO A 37 2.10 -1.45 5.42
CA PRO A 37 2.02 -0.48 6.51
C PRO A 37 1.24 -1.05 7.72
N ASP A 38 1.57 -0.53 8.89
CA ASP A 38 0.89 -0.79 10.16
C ASP A 38 -0.34 0.11 10.32
N THR A 39 -0.32 1.35 9.80
CA THR A 39 -1.45 2.30 9.92
C THR A 39 -1.77 2.97 8.59
N GLY A 40 -3.00 3.50 8.48
CA GLY A 40 -3.45 4.27 7.32
C GLY A 40 -2.61 5.52 7.06
N GLU A 41 -2.20 6.23 8.12
CA GLU A 41 -1.32 7.40 7.99
C GLU A 41 0.05 7.03 7.43
N GLN A 42 0.64 5.93 7.91
CA GLN A 42 1.92 5.43 7.40
C GLN A 42 1.81 5.06 5.92
N ALA A 43 0.72 4.38 5.53
CA ALA A 43 0.46 4.02 4.14
C ALA A 43 0.45 5.26 3.22
N LEU A 44 -0.24 6.32 3.65
CA LEU A 44 -0.38 7.56 2.88
C LEU A 44 0.92 8.39 2.89
N GLU A 45 1.70 8.36 3.98
CA GLU A 45 3.01 9.02 4.03
C GLU A 45 4.00 8.37 3.06
N ILE A 46 4.04 7.03 3.02
CA ILE A 46 4.85 6.28 2.04
C ILE A 46 4.41 6.63 0.62
N ALA A 47 3.11 6.67 0.37
CA ALA A 47 2.58 7.03 -0.94
C ALA A 47 2.98 8.47 -1.36
N ASP A 48 2.85 9.46 -0.46
CA ASP A 48 3.26 10.84 -0.73
C ASP A 48 4.77 10.93 -1.00
N MET A 49 5.60 10.25 -0.21
CA MET A 49 7.05 10.20 -0.43
C MET A 49 7.41 9.63 -1.81
N LEU A 50 6.80 8.51 -2.20
CA LEU A 50 7.04 7.88 -3.50
C LEU A 50 6.60 8.78 -4.66
N VAL A 51 5.42 9.38 -4.57
CA VAL A 51 4.91 10.32 -5.59
C VAL A 51 5.81 11.55 -5.70
N ARG A 52 6.22 12.14 -4.57
CA ARG A 52 7.11 13.32 -4.55
C ARG A 52 8.49 13.04 -5.12
N SER A 53 9.01 11.83 -4.91
CA SER A 53 10.32 11.43 -5.44
C SER A 53 10.34 11.35 -6.97
N GLY A 54 9.17 11.19 -7.61
CA GLY A 54 9.06 10.94 -9.06
C GLY A 54 9.68 9.62 -9.51
N SER A 55 9.97 8.71 -8.58
CA SER A 55 10.64 7.42 -8.86
C SER A 55 9.68 6.31 -9.28
N VAL A 56 8.36 6.54 -9.18
CA VAL A 56 7.31 5.57 -9.50
C VAL A 56 6.42 6.11 -10.62
N ASP A 57 6.11 5.26 -11.60
CA ASP A 57 5.18 5.58 -12.69
C ASP A 57 3.74 5.19 -12.35
N ILE A 58 3.58 4.19 -11.47
CA ILE A 58 2.28 3.78 -10.93
C ILE A 58 2.42 3.42 -9.45
N LEU A 59 1.43 3.82 -8.66
CA LEU A 59 1.27 3.43 -7.26
C LEU A 59 -0.13 2.87 -7.06
N VAL A 60 -0.22 1.71 -6.41
CA VAL A 60 -1.48 1.04 -6.05
C VAL A 60 -1.58 0.96 -4.54
N ILE A 61 -2.78 1.19 -3.99
CA ILE A 61 -3.10 1.00 -2.58
C ILE A 61 -4.16 -0.10 -2.50
N ASP A 62 -3.88 -1.16 -1.76
CA ASP A 62 -4.76 -2.31 -1.55
C ASP A 62 -4.91 -2.56 -0.04
N SER A 63 -5.96 -2.06 0.61
CA SER A 63 -7.08 -1.28 0.08
C SER A 63 -7.41 -0.08 0.97
N VAL A 64 -8.27 0.82 0.47
CA VAL A 64 -8.71 2.00 1.24
C VAL A 64 -9.45 1.60 2.52
N ALA A 65 -10.19 0.49 2.50
CA ALA A 65 -10.92 0.02 3.69
C ALA A 65 -9.97 -0.46 4.80
N ALA A 66 -8.76 -0.89 4.44
CA ALA A 66 -7.72 -1.31 5.37
C ALA A 66 -6.81 -0.16 5.84
N LEU A 67 -7.08 1.09 5.43
CA LEU A 67 -6.36 2.26 5.93
C LEU A 67 -6.88 2.69 7.30
N THR A 68 -6.69 1.81 8.29
CA THR A 68 -7.14 2.04 9.66
C THR A 68 -6.30 3.15 10.33
N PRO A 69 -6.93 4.21 10.85
CA PRO A 69 -6.21 5.26 11.57
C PRO A 69 -5.46 4.69 12.77
N LYS A 70 -4.29 5.26 13.07
CA LYS A 70 -3.50 4.87 14.24
C LYS A 70 -4.33 4.89 15.55
N ALA A 71 -5.20 5.90 15.70
CA ALA A 71 -6.05 6.03 16.88
C ALA A 71 -7.05 4.87 17.04
N GLU A 72 -7.49 4.26 15.94
CA GLU A 72 -8.39 3.10 15.96
C GLU A 72 -7.63 1.80 16.26
N ILE A 73 -6.38 1.68 15.79
CA ILE A 73 -5.51 0.54 16.10
C ILE A 73 -5.09 0.53 17.58
N GLU A 74 -4.82 1.70 18.15
CA GLU A 74 -4.42 1.86 19.55
C GLU A 74 -5.61 1.97 20.53
N GLY A 75 -6.82 2.21 20.02
CA GLY A 75 -8.04 2.39 20.80
C GLY A 75 -8.70 1.08 21.26
N GLU A 76 -9.66 1.18 22.17
CA GLU A 76 -10.49 0.01 22.53
C GLU A 76 -11.62 -0.19 21.52
N MET A 77 -11.90 -1.46 21.22
CA MET A 77 -12.96 -1.83 20.29
C MET A 77 -14.32 -1.36 20.82
N GLY A 78 -14.93 -0.37 20.15
CA GLY A 78 -16.21 0.23 20.55
C GLY A 78 -16.13 1.72 20.92
N ASP A 79 -14.93 2.29 20.99
CA ASP A 79 -14.76 3.74 21.11
C ASP A 79 -15.24 4.45 19.84
N GLN A 80 -16.14 5.43 20.00
CA GLN A 80 -16.55 6.28 18.90
C GLN A 80 -15.45 7.30 18.61
N LEU A 81 -14.65 7.01 17.59
CA LEU A 81 -13.73 7.97 17.00
C LEU A 81 -14.49 8.81 15.97
N PRO A 82 -14.45 10.16 16.04
CA PRO A 82 -15.11 11.00 15.05
C PRO A 82 -14.45 10.80 13.67
N GLY A 83 -15.20 10.24 12.71
CA GLY A 83 -14.70 9.94 11.36
C GLY A 83 -15.19 8.62 10.76
N LEU A 84 -15.79 7.75 11.58
CA LEU A 84 -16.58 6.58 11.17
C LEU A 84 -18.08 6.84 11.29
#